data_AF-A0AAU9VVA1-F1
#
_entry.id   AF-A0AAU9VVA1-F1
#
_cell.length_a   1.000
_cell.length_b   1.000
_cell.length_c   1.000
_cell.angle_alpha   90.00
_cell.angle_beta   90.00
_cell.angle_gamma   90.00
#
_symmetry.space_group_name_H-M   'P 1'
#
loop_
_entity.id
_entity.type
_entity.pdbx_description
1 polymer ?
#
loop_
_entity_poly.entity_id
_entity_poly.type
_entity_poly.pdbx_seq_one_letter_code
_entity_poly.pdbx_strand_id
1 'polypeptide(L)'
;MMTTMRQSSSFLKHHTAKMGDTEALPGQLSFLEVMLKEKVSCFNEILLAVSKSPEPEKRLIQVVQNICKLHAVNPATSAAGERSFSSARRLKTWLRSRMGGERFSNLAALNGHKQITDSVSIADVAQEFVSRNENRKRNFGEQLQDEARENKRYGFFRVSAAIIREHSDKTTTD
;
A
#
# COMPACT_ATOMS: atom_id res chain seq x y z
N MET A 1 -28.47 10.92 17.71
CA MET A 1 -27.89 9.56 17.75
C MET A 1 -28.64 8.56 16.85
N MET A 2 -29.97 8.62 16.71
CA MET A 2 -30.70 7.77 15.75
C MET A 2 -30.59 8.24 14.28
N THR A 3 -30.37 9.53 14.02
CA THR A 3 -30.21 10.08 12.66
C THR A 3 -28.88 9.66 12.00
N THR A 4 -27.81 9.56 12.80
CA THR A 4 -26.50 9.06 12.36
C THR A 4 -26.56 7.58 12.03
N MET A 5 -27.26 6.75 12.83
CA MET A 5 -27.46 5.32 12.50
C MET A 5 -28.32 5.09 11.26
N ARG A 6 -29.35 5.92 10.99
CA ARG A 6 -30.17 5.80 9.76
C ARG A 6 -29.40 6.16 8.49
N GLN A 7 -28.56 7.20 8.53
CA GLN A 7 -27.66 7.53 7.41
C GLN A 7 -26.57 6.47 7.23
N SER A 8 -26.05 5.89 8.31
CA SER A 8 -25.16 4.73 8.22
C SER A 8 -25.87 3.51 7.61
N SER A 9 -27.16 3.29 7.90
CA SER A 9 -27.92 2.17 7.32
C SER A 9 -28.11 2.29 5.81
N SER A 10 -28.42 3.48 5.27
CA SER A 10 -28.53 3.66 3.81
C SER A 10 -27.17 3.56 3.10
N PHE A 11 -26.10 4.10 3.72
CA PHE A 11 -24.73 3.96 3.23
C PHE A 11 -24.27 2.49 3.22
N LEU A 12 -24.52 1.77 4.32
CA LEU A 12 -24.23 0.35 4.44
C LEU A 12 -25.02 -0.44 3.39
N LYS A 13 -26.33 -0.22 3.27
CA LYS A 13 -27.17 -0.90 2.26
C LYS A 13 -26.65 -0.73 0.83
N HIS A 14 -26.20 0.47 0.46
CA HIS A 14 -25.66 0.75 -0.88
C HIS A 14 -24.30 0.06 -1.11
N HIS A 15 -23.42 -0.01 -0.11
CA HIS A 15 -22.14 -0.74 -0.22
C HIS A 15 -22.29 -2.25 -0.08
N THR A 16 -23.27 -2.73 0.68
CA THR A 16 -23.57 -4.15 0.88
C THR A 16 -24.39 -4.74 -0.26
N ALA A 17 -25.12 -3.93 -1.05
CA ALA A 17 -25.82 -4.39 -2.25
C ALA A 17 -24.88 -5.00 -3.30
N LYS A 18 -23.60 -4.57 -3.33
CA LYS A 18 -22.55 -5.21 -4.14
C LYS A 18 -21.99 -6.51 -3.54
N MET A 19 -22.29 -6.79 -2.27
CA MET A 19 -21.79 -7.97 -1.54
C MET A 19 -22.75 -9.17 -1.61
N GLY A 20 -23.87 -9.08 -2.32
CA GLY A 20 -24.77 -10.21 -2.60
C GLY A 20 -25.69 -10.64 -1.45
N ASP A 21 -25.30 -10.46 -0.18
CA ASP A 21 -26.02 -10.99 0.99
C ASP A 21 -26.65 -9.91 1.91
N THR A 22 -27.42 -8.99 1.34
CA THR A 22 -28.18 -8.00 2.15
C THR A 22 -29.33 -8.62 2.96
N GLU A 23 -29.85 -9.77 2.54
CA GLU A 23 -30.98 -10.46 3.18
C GLU A 23 -30.59 -11.11 4.52
N ALA A 24 -29.33 -11.56 4.65
CA ALA A 24 -28.84 -12.19 5.88
C ALA A 24 -28.46 -11.15 6.96
N LEU A 25 -28.19 -9.91 6.56
CA LEU A 25 -27.67 -8.86 7.44
C LEU A 25 -28.54 -8.59 8.68
N PRO A 26 -29.88 -8.48 8.60
CA PRO A 26 -30.72 -8.26 9.78
C PRO A 26 -30.58 -9.39 10.81
N GLY A 27 -30.59 -10.65 10.36
CA GLY A 27 -30.43 -11.81 11.24
C GLY A 27 -29.05 -11.87 11.90
N GLN A 28 -28.00 -11.54 11.14
CA GLN A 28 -26.64 -11.49 11.69
C GLN A 28 -26.44 -10.35 12.69
N LEU A 29 -27.09 -9.20 12.49
CA LEU A 29 -27.06 -8.09 13.43
C LEU A 29 -27.79 -8.42 14.73
N SER A 30 -28.94 -9.09 14.66
CA SER A 30 -29.64 -9.57 15.86
C SER A 30 -28.81 -10.60 16.63
N PHE A 31 -28.14 -11.51 15.93
CA PHE A 31 -27.23 -12.46 16.56
C PHE A 31 -26.02 -11.76 17.20
N LEU A 32 -25.45 -10.76 16.53
CA LEU A 32 -24.38 -9.94 17.08
C LEU A 32 -24.82 -9.18 18.35
N GLU A 33 -26.04 -8.65 18.38
CA GLU A 33 -26.59 -7.98 19.56
C GLU A 33 -26.70 -8.93 20.76
N VAL A 34 -27.08 -10.19 20.52
CA VAL A 34 -27.10 -11.24 21.56
C VAL A 34 -25.68 -11.65 21.99
N MET A 35 -24.72 -11.66 21.07
CA MET A 35 -23.31 -11.91 21.38
C MET A 35 -22.68 -10.79 22.21
N LEU A 36 -23.02 -9.54 21.90
CA LEU A 36 -22.55 -8.34 22.59
C LEU A 36 -23.40 -8.10 23.83
N LYS A 37 -23.17 -8.92 24.87
CA LYS A 37 -23.89 -8.90 26.15
C LYS A 37 -23.84 -7.56 26.90
N GLU A 38 -22.95 -6.64 26.52
CA GLU A 38 -22.75 -5.34 27.15
C GLU A 38 -22.80 -4.18 26.15
N LYS A 39 -23.07 -2.97 26.66
CA LYS A 39 -23.03 -1.75 25.87
C LYS A 39 -21.61 -1.50 25.36
N VAL A 40 -21.43 -1.67 24.06
CA VAL A 40 -20.18 -1.34 23.38
C VAL A 40 -20.04 0.18 23.27
N SER A 41 -18.88 0.70 23.67
CA SER A 41 -18.58 2.13 23.66
C SER A 41 -17.93 2.58 22.34
N CYS A 42 -17.20 1.68 21.68
CA CYS A 42 -16.44 2.00 20.48
C CYS A 42 -16.42 0.86 19.45
N PHE A 43 -16.24 1.21 18.18
CA PHE A 43 -16.17 0.22 17.08
C PHE A 43 -15.02 -0.77 17.23
N ASN A 44 -13.90 -0.38 17.86
CA ASN A 44 -12.77 -1.27 18.12
C ASN A 44 -13.15 -2.44 19.04
N GLU A 45 -14.04 -2.23 20.02
CA GLU A 45 -14.55 -3.31 20.87
C GLU A 45 -15.36 -4.32 20.05
N ILE A 46 -16.18 -3.85 19.12
CA ILE A 46 -16.93 -4.70 18.18
C ILE A 46 -15.95 -5.51 17.31
N LEU A 47 -14.96 -4.84 16.73
CA LEU A 47 -13.96 -5.49 15.88
C LEU A 47 -13.18 -6.58 16.65
N LEU A 48 -12.82 -6.28 17.90
CA LEU A 48 -12.14 -7.24 18.78
C LEU A 48 -13.05 -8.43 19.12
N ALA A 49 -14.32 -8.19 19.50
CA ALA A 49 -15.27 -9.24 19.82
C ALA A 49 -15.50 -10.18 18.62
N VAL A 50 -15.67 -9.61 17.43
CA VAL A 50 -15.83 -10.35 16.17
C VAL A 50 -14.57 -11.12 15.78
N SER A 51 -13.37 -10.57 16.07
CA SER A 51 -12.11 -11.27 15.79
C SER A 51 -11.83 -12.44 16.75
N LYS A 52 -12.24 -12.30 18.02
CA LYS A 52 -11.98 -13.26 19.11
C LYS A 52 -13.05 -14.35 19.24
N SER A 53 -14.16 -14.25 18.52
CA SER A 53 -15.22 -15.25 18.58
C SER A 53 -14.76 -16.62 18.03
N PRO A 54 -15.33 -17.73 18.52
CA PRO A 54 -15.07 -19.06 17.99
C PRO A 54 -15.56 -19.20 16.54
N GLU A 55 -14.88 -20.03 15.75
CA GLU A 55 -15.17 -20.28 14.32
C GLU A 55 -16.64 -20.60 13.95
N PRO A 56 -17.43 -21.36 14.73
CA PRO A 56 -18.85 -21.55 14.43
C PRO A 56 -19.65 -20.23 14.47
N GLU A 57 -19.35 -19.34 15.41
CA GLU A 57 -20.02 -18.04 15.52
C GLU A 57 -19.60 -17.13 14.38
N LYS A 58 -18.31 -17.12 14.02
CA LYS A 58 -17.81 -16.39 12.85
C LYS A 58 -18.58 -16.74 11.58
N ARG A 59 -18.83 -18.02 11.32
CA ARG A 59 -19.62 -18.45 10.15
C ARG A 59 -21.03 -17.86 10.13
N LEU A 60 -21.65 -17.68 11.30
CA LEU A 60 -22.98 -17.09 11.41
C LEU A 60 -22.98 -15.58 11.16
N ILE A 61 -21.87 -14.87 11.40
CA ILE A 61 -21.76 -13.40 11.24
C ILE A 61 -20.86 -12.98 10.08
N GLN A 62 -20.76 -13.77 9.02
CA GLN A 62 -19.81 -13.56 7.93
C GLN A 62 -19.97 -12.20 7.23
N VAL A 63 -21.20 -11.72 7.05
CA VAL A 63 -21.49 -10.43 6.41
C VAL A 63 -21.07 -9.29 7.34
N VAL A 64 -21.37 -9.40 8.63
CA VAL A 64 -20.93 -8.44 9.65
C VAL A 64 -19.40 -8.37 9.71
N GLN A 65 -18.70 -9.51 9.67
CA GLN A 65 -17.24 -9.54 9.62
C GLN A 65 -16.68 -8.77 8.43
N ASN A 66 -17.26 -8.95 7.25
CA ASN A 66 -16.83 -8.26 6.04
C ASN A 66 -17.05 -6.75 6.17
N ILE A 67 -18.20 -6.33 6.69
CA ILE A 67 -18.49 -4.92 6.96
C ILE A 67 -17.50 -4.34 7.97
N CYS A 68 -17.21 -5.06 9.05
CA CYS A 68 -16.26 -4.62 10.07
C CYS A 68 -14.84 -4.45 9.48
N LYS A 69 -14.40 -5.40 8.65
CA LYS A 69 -13.11 -5.32 7.94
C LYS A 69 -13.08 -4.13 6.99
N LEU A 70 -14.14 -3.93 6.20
CA LEU A 70 -14.26 -2.80 5.27
C LEU A 70 -14.20 -1.46 5.99
N HIS A 71 -14.91 -1.33 7.10
CA HIS A 71 -14.89 -0.11 7.89
C HIS A 71 -13.53 0.12 8.55
N ALA A 72 -12.80 -0.94 8.93
CA ALA A 72 -11.46 -0.82 9.48
C ALA A 72 -10.43 -0.36 8.43
N VAL A 73 -10.60 -0.72 7.15
CA VAL A 73 -9.69 -0.30 6.07
C VAL A 73 -10.09 1.02 5.43
N ASN A 74 -11.35 1.45 5.58
CA ASN A 74 -11.80 2.73 5.06
C ASN A 74 -11.28 3.87 5.95
N PRO A 75 -10.40 4.75 5.44
CA PRO A 75 -9.94 5.87 6.24
C PRO A 75 -11.13 6.76 6.62
N ALA A 76 -11.26 7.07 7.91
CA ALA A 76 -12.33 7.93 8.42
C ALA A 76 -12.31 9.36 7.84
N THR A 77 -11.22 9.75 7.17
CA THR A 77 -11.01 11.07 6.58
C THR A 77 -10.30 10.97 5.22
N SER A 78 -10.46 12.01 4.39
CA SER A 78 -9.71 12.17 3.13
C SER A 78 -8.21 12.38 3.32
N ALA A 79 -7.75 12.63 4.55
CA ALA A 79 -6.36 13.00 4.86
C ALA A 79 -5.35 11.95 4.38
N ALA A 80 -5.69 10.65 4.40
CA ALA A 80 -4.83 9.60 3.86
C ALA A 80 -4.61 9.74 2.34
N GLY A 81 -5.69 10.00 1.60
CA GLY A 81 -5.62 10.27 0.16
C GLY A 81 -4.85 11.55 -0.15
N GLU A 82 -5.12 12.64 0.59
CA GLU A 82 -4.42 13.92 0.44
C GLU A 82 -2.92 13.79 0.66
N ARG A 83 -2.49 13.03 1.69
CA ARG A 83 -1.07 12.72 1.93
C ARG A 83 -0.45 11.95 0.77
N SER A 84 -1.17 10.98 0.20
CA SER A 84 -0.72 10.22 -0.98
C SER A 84 -0.58 11.12 -2.22
N PHE A 85 -1.58 11.96 -2.51
CA PHE A 85 -1.52 12.91 -3.62
C PHE A 85 -0.43 13.97 -3.43
N SER A 86 -0.22 14.44 -2.21
CA SER A 86 0.87 15.36 -1.88
C SER A 86 2.24 14.72 -2.11
N SER A 87 2.41 13.45 -1.72
CA SER A 87 3.65 12.69 -1.95
C SER A 87 3.89 12.47 -3.45
N ALA A 88 2.86 12.07 -4.20
CA ALA A 88 2.89 11.95 -5.66
C ALA A 88 3.25 13.28 -6.34
N ARG A 89 2.69 14.41 -5.88
CA ARG A 89 3.00 15.75 -6.38
C ARG A 89 4.49 16.05 -6.18
N ARG A 90 5.03 15.79 -4.98
CA ARG A 90 6.46 15.97 -4.68
C ARG A 90 7.33 15.13 -5.60
N LEU A 91 7.03 13.83 -5.76
CA LEU A 91 7.78 12.95 -6.67
C LEU A 91 7.84 13.51 -8.09
N LYS A 92 6.70 13.97 -8.64
CA LYS A 92 6.66 14.60 -9.97
C LYS A 92 7.49 15.89 -10.05
N THR A 93 7.43 16.73 -9.02
CA THR A 93 8.22 17.98 -8.95
C THR A 93 9.71 17.69 -8.93
N TRP A 94 10.16 16.76 -8.08
CA TRP A 94 11.59 16.40 -7.97
C TRP A 94 12.15 15.80 -9.26
N LEU A 95 11.32 15.13 -10.07
CA LEU A 95 11.75 14.41 -11.26
C LEU A 95 11.50 15.15 -12.59
N ARG A 96 11.10 16.43 -12.54
CA ARG A 96 10.88 17.33 -13.70
C ARG A 96 10.07 16.72 -14.87
N SER A 97 8.97 16.04 -14.54
CA SER A 97 7.84 15.65 -15.41
C SER A 97 8.08 15.03 -16.80
N ARG A 98 9.29 14.57 -17.16
CA ARG A 98 9.51 13.77 -18.40
C ARG A 98 9.46 12.25 -18.17
N MET A 99 8.86 11.81 -17.06
CA MET A 99 8.79 10.41 -16.66
C MET A 99 7.54 9.73 -17.24
N GLY A 100 7.71 8.55 -17.83
CA GLY A 100 6.60 7.70 -18.25
C GLY A 100 5.74 7.24 -17.08
N GLY A 101 4.44 6.99 -17.34
CA GLY A 101 3.46 6.63 -16.31
C GLY A 101 3.84 5.40 -15.49
N GLU A 102 4.39 4.37 -16.15
CA GLU A 102 4.84 3.13 -15.48
C GLU A 102 5.94 3.40 -14.45
N ARG A 103 6.99 4.15 -14.83
CA ARG A 103 8.09 4.49 -13.92
C ARG A 103 7.60 5.33 -12.73
N PHE A 104 6.64 6.23 -12.97
CA PHE A 104 6.02 7.00 -11.89
C PHE A 104 5.24 6.11 -10.93
N SER A 105 4.41 5.19 -11.44
CA SER A 105 3.63 4.26 -10.62
C SER A 105 4.54 3.39 -9.75
N ASN A 106 5.60 2.83 -10.34
CA ASN A 106 6.59 2.02 -9.62
C ASN A 106 7.27 2.82 -8.50
N LEU A 107 7.68 4.07 -8.78
CA LEU A 107 8.32 4.93 -7.78
C LEU A 107 7.34 5.37 -6.68
N ALA A 108 6.08 5.64 -7.02
CA ALA A 108 5.06 5.97 -6.04
C ALA A 108 4.81 4.78 -5.08
N ALA A 109 4.81 3.54 -5.59
CA ALA A 109 4.72 2.35 -4.77
C ALA A 109 5.93 2.22 -3.81
N LEU A 110 7.16 2.39 -4.32
CA LEU A 110 8.37 2.37 -3.49
C LEU A 110 8.37 3.45 -2.40
N ASN A 111 7.84 4.64 -2.73
CA ASN A 111 7.72 5.75 -1.77
C ASN A 111 6.66 5.48 -0.69
N GLY A 112 5.53 4.88 -1.06
CA GLY A 112 4.47 4.50 -0.12
C GLY A 112 4.88 3.37 0.83
N HIS A 113 5.67 2.41 0.34
CA HIS A 113 6.13 1.24 1.11
C HIS A 113 7.58 1.37 1.58
N LYS A 114 7.94 2.54 2.12
CA LYS A 114 9.33 2.86 2.50
C LYS A 114 10.00 1.79 3.39
N GLN A 115 9.30 1.23 4.37
CA GLN A 115 9.87 0.20 5.25
C GLN A 115 10.30 -1.07 4.49
N ILE A 116 9.51 -1.47 3.49
CA ILE A 116 9.83 -2.62 2.64
C ILE A 116 10.94 -2.24 1.66
N THR A 117 10.89 -1.03 1.10
CA THR A 117 11.93 -0.52 0.21
C THR A 117 13.29 -0.42 0.90
N ASP A 118 13.32 0.03 2.16
CA ASP A 118 14.54 0.19 2.95
C ASP A 118 15.13 -1.16 3.41
N SER A 119 14.34 -2.24 3.43
CA SER A 119 14.83 -3.59 3.74
C SER A 119 15.48 -4.30 2.56
N VAL A 120 15.28 -3.80 1.33
CA VAL A 120 15.88 -4.36 0.12
C VAL A 120 17.36 -3.95 0.03
N SER A 121 18.24 -4.93 -0.20
CA SER A 121 19.66 -4.70 -0.44
C SER A 121 19.87 -4.03 -1.81
N ILE A 122 20.37 -2.81 -1.81
CA ILE A 122 20.73 -2.08 -3.04
C ILE A 122 21.79 -2.84 -3.84
N ALA A 123 22.72 -3.52 -3.16
CA ALA A 123 23.76 -4.31 -3.81
C ALA A 123 23.17 -5.48 -4.60
N ASP A 124 22.18 -6.16 -4.04
CA ASP A 124 21.53 -7.31 -4.68
C ASP A 124 20.72 -6.84 -5.90
N VAL A 125 20.00 -5.72 -5.77
CA VAL A 125 19.26 -5.09 -6.88
C VAL A 125 20.22 -4.64 -7.99
N ALA A 126 21.37 -4.07 -7.63
CA ALA A 126 22.36 -3.65 -8.61
C ALA A 126 22.99 -4.85 -9.32
N GLN A 127 23.32 -5.91 -8.59
CA GLN A 127 23.84 -7.15 -9.15
C GLN A 127 22.84 -7.79 -10.13
N GLU A 128 21.55 -7.81 -9.76
CA GLU A 128 20.48 -8.29 -10.63
C GLU A 128 20.30 -7.38 -11.87
N PHE A 129 20.38 -6.06 -11.70
CA PHE A 129 20.28 -5.12 -12.81
C PHE A 129 21.40 -5.33 -13.84
N VAL A 130 22.61 -5.60 -13.36
CA VAL A 130 23.81 -5.86 -14.16
C VAL A 130 23.75 -7.23 -14.85
N SER A 131 23.31 -8.27 -14.15
CA SER A 131 23.21 -9.62 -14.71
C SER A 131 22.18 -9.75 -15.84
N ARG A 132 21.18 -8.86 -15.88
CA ARG A 132 20.12 -8.86 -16.91
C ARG A 132 20.56 -8.38 -18.29
N ASN A 133 21.77 -7.84 -18.48
CA ASN A 133 22.24 -7.39 -19.80
C ASN A 133 23.78 -7.39 -19.89
N GLU A 134 24.33 -8.04 -20.93
CA GLU A 134 25.78 -8.11 -21.16
C GLU A 134 26.46 -6.74 -21.30
N ASN A 135 25.78 -5.75 -21.90
CA ASN A 135 26.30 -4.38 -21.97
C ASN A 135 26.38 -3.75 -20.57
N ARG A 136 25.43 -4.05 -19.67
CA ARG A 136 25.47 -3.56 -18.29
C ARG A 136 26.57 -4.26 -17.50
N LYS A 137 26.76 -5.55 -17.72
CA LYS A 137 27.86 -6.33 -17.14
C LYS A 137 29.22 -5.76 -17.53
N ARG A 138 29.42 -5.43 -18.80
CA ARG A 138 30.66 -4.79 -19.25
C ARG A 138 30.89 -3.41 -18.62
N ASN A 139 29.83 -2.60 -18.47
CA ASN A 139 29.97 -1.21 -18.00
C ASN A 139 29.98 -1.07 -16.47
N PHE A 140 29.28 -1.93 -15.75
CA PHE A 140 29.03 -1.82 -14.29
C PHE A 140 29.54 -3.02 -13.49
N GLY A 141 30.00 -4.11 -14.14
CA GLY A 141 30.38 -5.36 -13.47
C GLY A 141 31.63 -5.27 -12.61
N GLU A 142 32.62 -4.43 -12.97
CA GLU A 142 33.81 -4.21 -12.14
C GLU A 142 33.50 -3.38 -10.89
N GLN A 143 32.61 -2.39 -10.99
CA GLN A 143 32.31 -1.45 -9.91
C GLN A 143 31.59 -2.08 -8.70
N LEU A 144 30.81 -3.15 -8.93
CA LEU A 144 30.08 -3.83 -7.86
C LEU A 144 30.98 -4.76 -7.01
N GLN A 145 32.14 -5.17 -7.52
CA GLN A 145 33.11 -5.95 -6.74
C GLN A 145 33.84 -5.09 -5.71
N ASP A 146 34.04 -3.80 -6.01
CA ASP A 146 34.71 -2.84 -5.11
C ASP A 146 33.76 -2.24 -4.06
N GLU A 147 32.47 -2.03 -4.37
CA GLU A 147 31.48 -1.50 -3.41
C GLU A 147 31.14 -2.47 -2.26
N ALA A 148 31.32 -3.79 -2.46
CA ALA A 148 31.26 -4.77 -1.37
C ALA A 148 32.34 -4.55 -0.30
N ARG A 149 33.41 -3.78 -0.63
CA ARG A 149 34.56 -3.47 0.23
C ARG A 149 34.43 -2.13 0.96
N GLU A 150 33.60 -1.20 0.50
CA GLU A 150 33.52 0.17 1.04
C GLU A 150 32.08 0.60 1.37
N ASN A 151 31.74 0.41 2.65
CA ASN A 151 30.62 0.95 3.44
C ASN A 151 29.46 1.69 2.72
N LYS A 152 28.27 1.08 2.83
CA LYS A 152 26.89 1.33 2.33
C LYS A 152 26.29 2.75 2.26
N ARG A 153 27.03 3.85 2.43
CA ARG A 153 26.43 5.21 2.51
C ARG A 153 26.54 6.04 1.22
N TYR A 154 27.44 5.70 0.29
CA TYR A 154 27.77 6.57 -0.86
C TYR A 154 27.63 5.95 -2.26
N GLY A 155 27.35 4.65 -2.41
CA GLY A 155 27.22 4.00 -3.73
C GLY A 155 26.09 4.57 -4.61
N PHE A 156 24.99 5.02 -3.99
CA PHE A 156 23.83 5.58 -4.70
C PHE A 156 24.16 6.80 -5.56
N PHE A 157 25.08 7.68 -5.10
CA PHE A 157 25.46 8.87 -5.87
C PHE A 157 26.35 8.54 -7.07
N ARG A 158 27.18 7.49 -6.98
CA ARG A 158 28.08 7.11 -8.08
C ARG A 158 27.35 6.33 -9.18
N VAL A 159 26.47 5.41 -8.81
CA VAL A 159 25.62 4.67 -9.76
C VAL A 159 24.64 5.60 -10.45
N SER A 160 24.01 6.53 -9.71
CA SER A 160 23.11 7.53 -10.31
C SER A 160 23.84 8.46 -11.29
N ALA A 161 25.07 8.90 -10.95
CA ALA A 161 25.88 9.73 -11.85
C ALA A 161 26.29 8.97 -13.13
N ALA A 162 26.60 7.67 -13.04
CA ALA A 162 26.93 6.86 -14.20
C ALA A 162 25.72 6.63 -15.13
N ILE A 163 24.54 6.35 -14.56
CA ILE A 163 23.29 6.15 -15.33
C ILE A 163 22.84 7.47 -16.01
N ILE A 164 23.00 8.61 -15.33
CA ILE A 164 22.68 9.93 -15.91
C ILE A 164 23.63 10.27 -17.06
N ARG A 165 24.93 9.95 -16.93
CA ARG A 165 25.93 10.19 -17.99
C ARG A 165 25.64 9.36 -19.25
N GLU A 166 25.28 8.08 -19.10
CA GLU A 166 24.91 7.21 -20.22
C GLU A 166 23.62 7.66 -20.95
N HIS A 167 22.67 8.28 -20.25
CA HIS A 167 21.47 8.87 -20.88
C HIS A 167 21.77 10.20 -21.60
N SER A 168 22.78 10.96 -21.18
CA SER A 168 23.19 12.20 -21.83
C SER A 168 23.87 11.93 -23.17
N ASP A 169 24.79 10.96 -23.22
CA ASP A 169 25.54 10.62 -24.44
C ASP A 169 24.65 10.06 -25.56
N LYS A 170 23.54 9.40 -25.20
CA LYS A 170 22.54 8.90 -26.16
C LYS A 170 21.64 10.00 -26.75
N THR A 171 21.67 11.22 -26.21
CA THR A 171 20.88 12.36 -26.71
C THR A 171 21.69 13.37 -27.54
N THR A 172 22.99 13.15 -27.72
CA THR A 172 23.89 14.04 -28.48
C THR A 172 24.31 13.41 -29.83
N THR A 173 23.79 12.24 -30.17
CA THR A 173 24.06 11.54 -31.44
C THR A 173 22.76 11.29 -32.21
N ASP A 174 21.97 12.36 -32.38
CA ASP A 174 20.92 12.51 -33.39
C ASP A 174 20.75 14.00 -33.71
#